data_AF-A0A168K7D0-F1
#
_entry.id   AF-A0A168K7D0-F1
#
_cell.length_a   1.000
_cell.length_b   1.000
_cell.length_c   1.000
_cell.angle_alpha   90.00
_cell.angle_beta   90.00
_cell.angle_gamma   90.00
#
_symmetry.space_group_name_H-M   'P 1'
#
loop_
_entity.id
_entity.type
_entity.pdbx_description
1 polymer ?
#
loop_
_entity_poly.entity_id
_entity_poly.type
_entity_poly.pdbx_seq_one_letter_code
_entity_poly.pdbx_strand_id
1 'polypeptide(L)' 'NHRYHCHHCRKSFSRPSSLRIHIYSHTGEKPFKCHYQGCGRSFSVHSNMRRHLRVHYYPQQQQQQQA' A
#
# COMPACT_ATOMS: atom_id res chain seq x y z
N ASN A 1 18.77 -18.54 -9.07
CA ASN A 1 18.04 -17.77 -8.03
C ASN A 1 18.15 -16.28 -8.34
N HIS A 2 17.40 -15.79 -9.33
CA HIS A 2 17.48 -14.38 -9.75
C HIS A 2 16.71 -13.48 -8.77
N ARG A 3 17.40 -12.48 -8.21
CA ARG A 3 16.81 -11.46 -7.35
C ARG A 3 16.54 -10.19 -8.14
N TYR A 4 15.48 -9.47 -7.75
CA TYR A 4 15.10 -8.19 -8.32
C TYR A 4 15.64 -7.07 -7.42
N HIS A 5 16.35 -6.11 -7.98
CA HIS A 5 17.04 -5.07 -7.21
C HIS A 5 16.36 -3.71 -7.35
N CYS A 6 16.25 -2.98 -6.25
CA CYS A 6 15.82 -1.59 -6.26
C CYS A 6 16.98 -0.69 -6.68
N HIS A 7 16.76 0.14 -7.70
CA HIS A 7 17.77 1.07 -8.18
C HIS A 7 18.02 2.24 -7.20
N HIS A 8 17.02 2.59 -6.37
CA HIS A 8 17.15 3.70 -5.40
C HIS A 8 17.96 3.33 -4.16
N CYS A 9 17.81 2.12 -3.63
CA CYS A 9 18.43 1.73 -2.34
C CYS A 9 19.15 0.37 -2.38
N ARG A 10 19.31 -0.23 -3.57
CA ARG A 10 20.03 -1.50 -3.80
C ARG A 10 19.45 -2.73 -3.08
N LYS A 11 18.34 -2.60 -2.35
CA LYS A 11 17.62 -3.73 -1.72
C LYS A 11 17.20 -4.76 -2.76
N SER A 12 17.28 -6.03 -2.39
CA SER A 12 16.92 -7.16 -3.26
C SER A 12 15.65 -7.85 -2.81
N PHE A 13 14.83 -8.28 -3.77
CA PHE A 13 13.56 -8.96 -3.56
C PHE A 13 13.53 -10.28 -4.34
N SER A 14 12.82 -11.27 -3.82
CA SER A 14 12.63 -12.57 -4.47
C SER A 14 11.58 -12.54 -5.58
N ARG A 15 10.72 -11.51 -5.61
CA ARG A 15 9.60 -11.38 -6.56
C ARG A 15 9.59 -9.99 -7.18
N PRO A 16 9.26 -9.85 -8.48
CA PRO A 16 9.20 -8.54 -9.13
C PRO A 16 8.05 -7.69 -8.58
N SER A 17 6.94 -8.32 -8.19
CA SER A 17 5.81 -7.64 -7.55
C SER A 17 6.20 -6.99 -6.22
N SER A 18 7.06 -7.64 -5.43
CA SER A 18 7.58 -7.10 -4.17
C SER A 18 8.50 -5.91 -4.42
N LEU A 19 9.37 -5.99 -5.45
CA LEU A 19 10.18 -4.84 -5.88
C LEU A 19 9.30 -3.66 -6.32
N ARG A 20 8.28 -3.90 -7.15
CA ARG A 20 7.37 -2.85 -7.62
C ARG A 20 6.64 -2.15 -6.47
N ILE A 21 6.10 -2.93 -5.52
CA ILE A 21 5.47 -2.38 -4.32
C ILE A 21 6.46 -1.54 -3.51
N HIS A 22 7.70 -2.01 -3.39
CA HIS A 22 8.75 -1.27 -2.70
C HIS A 22 9.11 0.04 -3.41
N ILE A 23 9.11 0.10 -4.75
CA ILE A 23 9.37 1.34 -5.49
C ILE A 23 8.36 2.44 -5.10
N TYR A 24 7.11 2.08 -4.80
CA TYR A 24 6.12 3.05 -4.30
C TYR A 24 6.48 3.68 -2.95
N SER A 25 7.36 3.08 -2.14
CA SER A 25 7.88 3.75 -0.94
C SER A 25 8.90 4.84 -1.26
N HIS A 26 9.51 4.82 -2.45
CA HIS A 26 10.41 5.86 -2.92
C HIS A 26 9.64 6.97 -3.65
N THR A 27 8.71 6.62 -4.53
CA THR A 27 7.95 7.62 -5.30
C THR A 27 6.81 8.26 -4.50
N GLY A 28 6.38 7.63 -3.40
CA GLY A 28 5.20 8.05 -2.65
C GLY A 28 3.89 7.75 -3.35
N GLU A 29 3.92 7.07 -4.50
CA GLU A 29 2.72 6.73 -5.26
C GLU A 29 1.84 5.74 -4.50
N LYS A 30 0.53 5.98 -4.59
CA LYS A 30 -0.50 5.16 -3.95
C LYS A 30 -1.60 4.87 -4.96
N PRO A 31 -1.37 3.94 -5.90
CA PRO A 31 -2.29 3.68 -7.00
C PRO A 31 -3.65 3.13 -6.54
N PHE A 32 -3.72 2.50 -5.37
CA PHE A 32 -4.94 1.89 -4.87
C PHE A 32 -5.71 2.87 -4.00
N LYS A 33 -6.66 3.59 -4.60
CA LYS A 33 -7.51 4.58 -3.92
C LYS A 33 -8.73 3.89 -3.28
N CYS A 34 -9.15 4.38 -2.12
CA CYS A 34 -10.44 4.02 -1.55
C CYS A 34 -11.56 4.67 -2.38
N HIS A 35 -12.54 3.88 -2.80
CA HIS A 35 -13.67 4.35 -3.60
C HIS A 35 -14.84 4.87 -2.75
N TYR A 36 -14.74 4.76 -1.43
CA TYR A 36 -15.76 5.29 -0.53
C TYR A 36 -15.73 6.82 -0.54
N GLN A 37 -16.87 7.44 -0.81
CA GLN A 37 -16.97 8.89 -0.90
C GLN A 37 -16.60 9.55 0.45
N GLY A 38 -15.83 10.63 0.39
CA GLY A 38 -15.34 11.34 1.58
C GLY A 38 -14.13 10.71 2.28
N CYS A 39 -13.67 9.51 1.90
CA CYS A 39 -12.51 8.89 2.56
C CYS A 39 -11.15 9.43 2.06
N GLY A 40 -10.98 9.54 0.74
CA GLY A 40 -9.73 10.04 0.11
C GLY A 40 -8.45 9.21 0.36
N ARG A 41 -8.49 8.17 1.20
CA ARG A 41 -7.30 7.35 1.50
C ARG A 41 -6.84 6.58 0.28
N SER A 42 -5.52 6.50 0.11
CA SER A 42 -4.86 5.74 -0.95
C SER A 42 -3.76 4.85 -0.37
N PHE A 43 -3.46 3.74 -1.05
CA PHE A 43 -2.53 2.72 -0.60
C PHE A 43 -1.55 2.33 -1.71
N SER A 44 -0.32 1.97 -1.34
CA SER A 44 0.68 1.42 -2.26
C SER A 44 0.49 -0.08 -2.52
N VAL A 45 -0.36 -0.76 -1.75
CA VAL A 45 -0.61 -2.20 -1.85
C VAL A 45 -2.11 -2.49 -1.88
N HIS A 46 -2.55 -3.30 -2.84
CA HIS A 46 -3.95 -3.67 -3.03
C HIS A 46 -4.57 -4.36 -1.80
N SER A 47 -3.85 -5.29 -1.17
CA SER A 47 -4.33 -5.99 0.04
C SER A 47 -4.57 -5.03 1.21
N ASN A 48 -3.78 -3.96 1.33
CA ASN A 48 -3.98 -2.93 2.35
C ASN A 48 -5.24 -2.11 2.09
N MET A 49 -5.48 -1.69 0.84
CA MET A 49 -6.73 -1.03 0.44
C MET A 49 -7.95 -1.92 0.72
N ARG A 50 -7.89 -3.20 0.32
CA ARG A 50 -9.00 -4.14 0.54
C ARG A 50 -9.27 -4.41 2.02
N ARG A 51 -8.21 -4.46 2.85
CA ARG A 51 -8.36 -4.51 4.31
C ARG A 51 -8.99 -3.24 4.84
N HIS A 52 -8.56 -2.08 4.36
CA HIS A 52 -9.13 -0.81 4.75
C HIS A 52 -10.63 -0.74 4.45
N LEU A 53 -11.12 -1.21 3.29
CA LEU A 53 -12.56 -1.16 2.98
C LEU A 53 -13.47 -1.77 4.07
N ARG A 54 -12.99 -2.75 4.85
CA ARG A 54 -13.74 -3.33 5.99
C ARG A 54 -14.20 -2.30 7.03
N VAL A 55 -13.49 -1.19 7.15
CA VAL A 55 -13.82 -0.15 8.13
C VAL A 55 -14.98 0.74 7.72
N HIS A 56 -15.28 0.80 6.42
CA HIS A 56 -16.47 1.46 5.92
C HIS A 56 -17.71 0.59 6.14
N TYR A 57 -17.52 -0.73 6.24
CA TYR A 57 -18.58 -1.66 6.59
C TYR A 57 -18.76 -1.80 8.11
N TYR A 58 -17.69 -1.64 8.91
CA TYR A 58 -17.72 -1.80 10.38
C TYR A 58 -16.95 -0.66 11.10
N PRO A 59 -17.54 0.54 11.24
CA PRO A 59 -16.84 1.76 11.64
C PRO A 59 -16.33 1.85 13.09
N GLN A 60 -16.79 0.99 14.01
CA GLN A 60 -16.51 1.12 15.45
C GLN A 60 -15.06 0.85 15.89
N GLN A 61 -14.16 0.40 15.00
CA GLN A 61 -12.77 0.03 15.39
C GLN A 61 -11.67 0.99 14.93
N GLN A 62 -12.00 2.15 14.32
CA GLN A 62 -11.03 2.90 13.54
C GLN A 62 -10.51 4.23 14.10
N GLN A 63 -10.93 4.64 15.30
CA GLN A 63 -10.52 5.91 15.90
C GLN A 63 -9.05 6.00 16.36
N GLN A 64 -8.22 4.95 16.17
CA GLN A 64 -6.87 4.90 16.78
C GLN A 64 -5.68 5.10 15.82
N GLN A 65 -5.88 5.53 14.56
CA GLN A 65 -4.76 5.62 13.59
C GLN A 65 -4.55 7.01 12.98
N GLN A 66 -4.90 8.06 13.71
CA GLN A 66 -4.49 9.44 13.39
C GLN A 66 -3.79 10.06 14.59
N ALA A 67 -2.55 9.64 14.82
CA ALA A 67 -1.53 10.35 15.61
C ALA A 67 -0.20 10.16 14.88
#